data_AF-A0A6G1RRI1-F1
#
_entry.id   AF-A0A6G1RRI1-F1
#
_cell.length_a   1.000
_cell.length_b   1.000
_cell.length_c   1.000
_cell.angle_alpha   90.00
_cell.angle_beta   90.00
_cell.angle_gamma   90.00
#
_symmetry.space_group_name_H-M   'P 1'
#
loop_
_entity.id
_entity.type
_entity.pdbx_description
1 polymer ?
#
loop_
_entity_poly.entity_id
_entity_poly.type
_entity_poly.pdbx_seq_one_letter_code
_entity_poly.pdbx_strand_id
1 'polypeptide(L)'
;SWDEGSLLGQAPFEEVEDESDELEELVAGPEAAVPKFEVPSPDFSFHADEHLEVYVSAAENPDHFWVQLVGQRSLQLDKLTTEMRQYYESSSCTAELSSARAGDIVAAPYMDGSDWYRARVLGVLESGNFDLYYVDFGDNGEAPLEAL
;
A
#
# COMPACT_ATOMS: atom_id res chain seq x y z
N SER A 1 -35.93 -37.83 -58.11
CA SER A 1 -34.95 -38.68 -57.43
C SER A 1 -35.25 -38.60 -55.96
N TRP A 2 -35.98 -39.61 -55.47
CA TRP A 2 -36.21 -40.04 -54.08
C TRP A 2 -36.72 -39.02 -53.04
N ASP A 3 -37.98 -39.27 -52.66
CA ASP A 3 -38.68 -38.94 -51.43
C ASP A 3 -37.98 -39.45 -50.14
N GLU A 4 -38.62 -39.11 -49.02
CA GLU A 4 -38.63 -39.81 -47.71
C GLU A 4 -37.67 -39.32 -46.62
N GLY A 5 -38.24 -39.12 -45.43
CA GLY A 5 -37.47 -39.05 -44.19
C GLY A 5 -38.08 -38.22 -43.07
N SER A 6 -39.29 -38.58 -42.64
CA SER A 6 -39.90 -38.10 -41.40
C SER A 6 -39.34 -38.85 -40.18
N LEU A 7 -39.49 -38.23 -39.00
CA LEU A 7 -39.57 -38.79 -37.64
C LEU A 7 -38.32 -38.77 -36.72
N LEU A 8 -38.47 -37.90 -35.71
CA LEU A 8 -38.39 -38.16 -34.26
C LEU A 8 -37.08 -38.67 -33.65
N GLY A 9 -36.54 -37.83 -32.76
CA GLY A 9 -35.69 -38.24 -31.66
C GLY A 9 -35.44 -37.07 -30.71
N GLN A 10 -36.26 -36.95 -29.66
CA GLN A 10 -35.93 -36.11 -28.50
C GLN A 10 -34.66 -36.64 -27.83
N ALA A 11 -33.75 -35.72 -27.48
CA ALA A 11 -32.71 -35.92 -26.49
C ALA A 11 -32.51 -34.60 -25.73
N PRO A 12 -32.05 -34.64 -24.47
CA PRO A 12 -32.54 -33.78 -23.40
C PRO A 12 -31.84 -32.42 -23.32
N PHE A 13 -32.51 -31.49 -22.63
CA PHE A 13 -31.97 -30.23 -22.16
C PHE A 13 -30.85 -30.55 -21.14
N GLU A 14 -29.60 -30.40 -21.55
CA GLU A 14 -28.47 -30.35 -20.62
C GLU A 14 -28.40 -28.94 -20.06
N GLU A 15 -28.63 -28.83 -18.75
CA GLU A 15 -28.30 -27.66 -17.95
C GLU A 15 -26.78 -27.49 -18.03
N VAL A 16 -26.33 -26.38 -18.61
CA VAL A 16 -24.92 -25.97 -18.53
C VAL A 16 -24.77 -25.30 -17.18
N GLU A 17 -24.32 -26.06 -16.18
CA GLU A 17 -23.86 -25.50 -14.91
C GLU A 17 -22.56 -24.72 -15.16
N ASP A 18 -22.46 -23.57 -14.51
CA ASP A 18 -21.41 -22.57 -14.63
C ASP A 18 -20.08 -23.14 -14.10
N GLU A 19 -19.15 -23.52 -14.98
CA GLU A 19 -17.78 -23.97 -14.62
C GLU A 19 -16.88 -22.78 -14.18
N SER A 20 -17.40 -21.85 -13.37
CA SER A 20 -16.63 -20.72 -12.83
C SER A 20 -16.01 -21.00 -11.46
N ASP A 21 -16.49 -22.03 -10.75
CA ASP A 21 -16.14 -22.24 -9.33
C ASP A 21 -14.96 -23.22 -9.11
N GLU A 22 -14.47 -23.91 -10.13
CA GLU A 22 -13.36 -24.91 -9.96
C GLU A 22 -11.94 -24.35 -10.20
N LEU A 23 -11.77 -23.08 -10.60
CA LEU A 23 -10.44 -22.50 -10.78
C LEU A 23 -9.86 -21.83 -9.53
N GLU A 24 -10.61 -21.75 -8.42
CA GLU A 24 -10.12 -21.16 -7.17
C GLU A 24 -9.44 -22.16 -6.21
N GLU A 25 -9.50 -23.48 -6.46
CA GLU A 25 -9.12 -24.47 -5.45
C GLU A 25 -7.71 -25.11 -5.58
N LEU A 26 -6.78 -24.54 -6.37
CA LEU A 26 -5.49 -25.21 -6.64
C LEU A 26 -4.19 -24.46 -6.31
N VAL A 27 -4.20 -23.43 -5.47
CA VAL A 27 -2.93 -22.91 -4.88
C VAL A 27 -3.04 -22.63 -3.38
N ALA A 28 -3.51 -23.62 -2.62
CA ALA A 28 -3.31 -23.66 -1.17
C ALA A 28 -1.88 -24.17 -0.85
N GLY A 29 -0.87 -23.40 -1.21
CA GLY A 29 0.43 -23.45 -0.53
C GLY A 29 0.33 -22.68 0.80
N PRO A 30 1.21 -22.91 1.78
CA PRO A 30 1.28 -22.02 2.93
C PRO A 30 1.86 -20.70 2.43
N GLU A 31 1.00 -19.82 1.93
CA GLU A 31 1.33 -18.40 1.83
C GLU A 31 1.55 -17.99 3.29
N ALA A 32 2.81 -17.92 3.70
CA ALA A 32 3.17 -17.46 5.02
C ALA A 32 2.46 -16.12 5.19
N ALA A 33 1.42 -16.10 6.02
CA ALA A 33 0.59 -14.93 6.22
C ALA A 33 1.53 -13.79 6.60
N VAL A 34 1.82 -12.91 5.63
CA VAL A 34 2.62 -11.73 5.89
C VAL A 34 1.82 -10.98 6.95
N PRO A 35 2.37 -10.75 8.15
CA PRO A 35 1.62 -10.08 9.19
C PRO A 35 1.20 -8.73 8.62
N LYS A 36 -0.10 -8.59 8.34
CA LYS A 36 -0.68 -7.35 7.85
C LYS A 36 -0.56 -6.38 9.01
N PHE A 37 0.48 -5.56 8.98
CA PHE A 37 0.71 -4.55 9.99
C PHE A 37 -0.37 -3.49 9.84
N GLU A 38 -1.47 -3.68 10.56
CA GLU A 38 -2.54 -2.69 10.67
C GLU A 38 -2.08 -1.62 11.67
N VAL A 39 -1.76 -0.43 11.16
CA VAL A 39 -1.56 0.74 12.01
C VAL A 39 -2.94 1.18 12.50
N PRO A 40 -3.28 1.02 13.80
CA PRO A 40 -4.57 1.47 14.29
C PRO A 40 -4.66 2.98 14.07
N SER A 41 -5.78 3.42 13.50
CA SER A 41 -6.07 4.85 13.40
C SER A 41 -6.00 5.44 14.81
N PRO A 42 -5.28 6.55 15.01
CA PRO A 42 -5.19 7.14 16.33
C PRO A 42 -6.58 7.55 16.82
N ASP A 43 -6.85 7.34 18.10
CA ASP A 43 -8.06 7.88 18.71
C ASP A 43 -7.94 9.41 18.74
N PHE A 44 -8.65 10.05 17.82
CA PHE A 44 -8.73 11.49 17.65
C PHE A 44 -10.09 11.95 18.19
N SER A 45 -10.34 11.69 19.46
CA SER A 45 -11.53 12.17 20.16
C SER A 45 -11.41 13.66 20.46
N PHE A 46 -11.41 14.51 19.43
CA PHE A 46 -11.42 15.96 19.60
C PHE A 46 -12.83 16.48 19.78
N HIS A 47 -12.99 17.51 20.60
CA HIS A 47 -14.25 18.24 20.66
C HIS A 47 -14.35 19.23 19.49
N ALA A 48 -15.56 19.46 18.96
CA ALA A 48 -15.76 20.32 17.78
C ALA A 48 -15.26 21.78 17.97
N ASP A 49 -15.17 22.25 19.22
CA ASP A 49 -14.71 23.60 19.57
C ASP A 49 -13.27 23.63 20.11
N GLU A 50 -12.57 22.50 20.09
CA GLU A 50 -11.18 22.39 20.55
C GLU A 50 -10.23 23.04 19.53
N HIS A 51 -9.35 23.91 20.04
CA HIS A 51 -8.29 24.49 19.23
C HIS A 51 -7.04 23.63 19.38
N LEU A 52 -6.55 23.12 18.25
CA LEU A 52 -5.37 22.27 18.20
C LEU A 52 -4.20 23.09 17.66
N GLU A 53 -3.06 22.99 18.33
CA GLU A 53 -1.80 23.48 17.79
C GLU A 53 -1.27 22.45 16.78
N VAL A 54 -1.02 22.89 15.56
CA VAL A 54 -0.65 22.02 14.44
C VAL A 54 0.48 22.60 13.61
N TYR A 55 1.24 21.72 12.98
CA TYR A 55 2.14 22.05 11.88
C TYR A 55 1.50 21.57 10.57
N VAL A 56 1.50 22.40 9.53
CA VAL A 56 1.11 21.97 8.18
C VAL A 56 2.31 21.24 7.57
N SER A 57 2.21 19.91 7.47
CA SER A 57 3.32 19.04 7.06
C SER A 57 3.44 18.89 5.54
N ALA A 58 2.30 18.93 4.84
CA ALA A 58 2.23 18.91 3.40
C ALA A 58 0.97 19.66 2.94
N ALA A 59 0.97 20.18 1.71
CA ALA A 59 -0.20 20.83 1.13
C ALA A 59 -0.22 20.64 -0.39
N GLU A 60 -1.33 20.14 -0.91
CA GLU A 60 -1.59 20.11 -2.35
C GLU A 60 -2.29 21.41 -2.76
N ASN A 61 -3.32 21.80 -2.00
CA ASN A 61 -4.08 23.03 -2.19
C ASN A 61 -4.81 23.41 -0.88
N PRO A 62 -5.47 24.57 -0.78
CA PRO A 62 -6.15 24.98 0.45
C PRO A 62 -7.25 24.03 0.95
N ASP A 63 -7.82 23.21 0.06
CA ASP A 63 -8.86 22.23 0.40
C ASP A 63 -8.28 20.82 0.67
N HIS A 64 -6.98 20.61 0.43
CA HIS A 64 -6.31 19.33 0.63
C HIS A 64 -4.87 19.53 1.12
N PHE A 65 -4.68 19.36 2.42
CA PHE A 65 -3.40 19.49 3.12
C PHE A 65 -3.37 18.57 4.34
N TRP A 66 -2.17 18.30 4.85
CA TRP A 66 -1.92 17.42 5.97
C TRP A 66 -1.35 18.21 7.14
N VAL A 67 -1.71 17.77 8.34
CA VAL A 67 -1.27 18.40 9.58
C VAL A 67 -0.72 17.37 10.55
N GLN A 68 0.26 17.79 11.33
CA GLN A 68 0.78 17.08 12.47
C GLN A 68 0.38 17.81 13.75
N LEU A 69 -0.17 17.07 14.71
CA LEU A 69 -0.53 17.62 16.02
C LEU A 69 0.74 17.90 16.82
N VAL A 70 0.86 19.12 17.34
CA VAL A 70 1.94 19.47 18.25
C VAL A 70 1.71 18.80 19.60
N GLY A 71 2.73 18.12 20.13
CA GLY A 71 2.70 17.52 21.46
C GLY A 71 3.54 16.26 21.56
N GLN A 72 3.12 15.31 22.40
CA GLN A 72 3.89 14.09 22.64
C GLN A 72 4.09 13.25 21.36
N ARG A 73 3.11 13.28 20.44
CA ARG A 73 3.17 12.52 19.19
C ARG A 73 4.19 13.10 18.20
N SER A 74 4.31 14.43 18.09
CA SER A 74 5.34 15.04 17.24
C SER A 74 6.74 14.72 17.77
N LEU A 75 6.95 14.74 19.09
CA LEU A 75 8.23 14.33 19.69
C LEU A 75 8.57 12.86 19.45
N GLN A 76 7.55 11.98 19.41
CA GLN A 76 7.75 10.57 19.07
C GLN A 76 8.12 10.39 17.60
N LEU A 77 7.52 11.18 16.70
CA LEU A 77 7.89 11.20 15.28
C LEU A 77 9.32 11.69 15.08
N ASP A 78 9.73 12.78 15.75
CA ASP A 78 11.11 13.30 15.69
C ASP A 78 12.13 12.25 16.13
N LYS A 79 11.81 11.52 17.22
CA LYS A 79 12.63 10.41 17.71
C LYS A 79 12.71 9.29 16.68
N LEU A 80 11.58 8.90 16.10
CA LEU A 80 11.52 7.85 15.07
C LEU A 80 12.36 8.23 13.85
N THR A 81 12.18 9.42 13.29
CA THR A 81 12.94 9.89 12.12
C THR A 81 14.45 9.90 12.41
N THR A 82 14.85 10.31 13.61
CA THR A 82 16.25 10.27 14.04
C THR A 82 16.79 8.85 14.12
N GLU A 83 16.02 7.93 14.70
CA GLU A 83 16.39 6.51 14.82
C GLU A 83 16.47 5.83 13.44
N MET A 84 15.53 6.14 12.53
CA MET A 84 15.54 5.65 11.16
C MET A 84 16.78 6.15 10.41
N ARG A 85 17.08 7.45 10.46
CA ARG A 85 18.29 8.01 9.84
C ARG A 85 19.54 7.26 10.32
N GLN A 86 19.72 7.12 11.63
CA GLN A 86 20.88 6.42 12.20
C GLN A 86 20.96 4.95 11.77
N TYR A 87 19.82 4.26 11.73
CA TYR A 87 19.79 2.84 11.36
C TYR A 87 20.14 2.64 9.88
N TYR A 88 19.50 3.37 8.97
CA TYR A 88 19.66 3.17 7.53
C TYR A 88 20.90 3.85 6.94
N GLU A 89 21.48 4.88 7.57
CA GLU A 89 22.79 5.42 7.17
C GLU A 89 23.95 4.50 7.60
N SER A 90 23.86 3.89 8.79
CA SER A 90 24.96 3.09 9.35
C SER A 90 24.97 1.65 8.84
N SER A 91 23.82 1.15 8.43
CA SER A 91 23.70 -0.19 7.90
C SER A 91 23.89 -0.11 6.39
N SER A 92 24.77 -0.96 5.82
CA SER A 92 24.69 -1.29 4.39
C SER A 92 23.47 -2.17 4.10
N CYS A 93 22.34 -1.85 4.73
CA CYS A 93 21.10 -2.59 4.67
C CYS A 93 20.43 -2.20 3.37
N THR A 94 20.95 -2.75 2.27
CA THR A 94 20.04 -3.30 1.27
C THR A 94 19.31 -4.42 1.99
N ALA A 95 18.27 -4.10 2.76
CA ALA A 95 17.28 -5.11 3.06
C ALA A 95 16.92 -5.69 1.70
N GLU A 96 16.98 -7.02 1.54
CA GLU A 96 16.57 -7.65 0.29
C GLU A 96 15.06 -7.44 0.14
N LEU A 97 14.65 -6.23 -0.24
CA LEU A 97 13.34 -5.89 -0.77
C LEU A 97 13.27 -6.58 -2.13
N SER A 98 13.14 -7.90 -2.07
CA SER A 98 13.06 -8.78 -3.24
C SER A 98 11.76 -8.55 -4.00
N SER A 99 10.73 -8.01 -3.32
CA SER A 99 9.56 -7.40 -3.97
C SER A 99 8.76 -6.54 -2.98
N ALA A 100 8.78 -5.22 -3.12
CA ALA A 100 7.76 -4.36 -2.50
C ALA A 100 6.51 -4.32 -3.38
N ARG A 101 5.32 -4.31 -2.77
CA ARG A 101 4.03 -4.26 -3.46
C ARG A 101 3.24 -3.02 -3.04
N ALA A 102 2.28 -2.61 -3.88
CA ALA A 102 1.35 -1.55 -3.52
C ALA A 102 0.63 -1.89 -2.20
N GLY A 103 0.65 -0.94 -1.26
CA GLY A 103 0.13 -1.08 0.10
C GLY A 103 1.20 -1.35 1.17
N ASP A 104 2.38 -1.84 0.80
CA ASP A 104 3.45 -2.13 1.76
C ASP A 104 3.99 -0.86 2.39
N ILE A 105 4.36 -0.95 3.68
CA ILE A 105 5.11 0.10 4.38
C ILE A 105 6.59 -0.21 4.26
N VAL A 106 7.34 0.71 3.65
CA VAL A 106 8.79 0.63 3.46
C VAL A 106 9.48 1.76 4.21
N ALA A 107 10.76 1.57 4.50
CA ALA A 107 11.63 2.71 4.77
C ALA A 107 12.04 3.30 3.42
N ALA A 108 11.99 4.62 3.29
CA ALA A 108 12.36 5.29 2.07
C ALA A 108 13.19 6.54 2.38
N PRO A 109 14.21 6.83 1.56
CA PRO A 109 14.90 8.10 1.62
C PRO A 109 13.94 9.22 1.17
N TYR A 110 14.17 10.41 1.70
CA TYR A 110 13.54 11.63 1.21
C TYR A 110 14.57 12.49 0.50
N MET A 111 14.20 13.01 -0.66
CA MET A 111 15.02 13.92 -1.46
C MET A 111 16.44 13.38 -1.71
N ASP A 112 17.48 14.04 -1.20
CA ASP A 112 18.88 13.70 -1.43
C ASP A 112 19.39 12.52 -0.58
N GLY A 113 18.49 11.83 0.14
CA GLY A 113 18.83 10.67 0.97
C GLY A 113 19.45 11.02 2.31
N SER A 114 19.39 12.30 2.72
CA SER A 114 19.82 12.72 4.06
C SER A 114 18.94 12.17 5.18
N ASP A 115 17.66 11.90 4.90
CA ASP A 115 16.66 11.52 5.89
C ASP A 115 15.86 10.29 5.42
N TRP A 116 15.49 9.45 6.38
CA TRP A 116 14.73 8.21 6.16
C TRP A 116 13.38 8.27 6.85
N TYR A 117 12.34 7.87 6.12
CA TYR A 117 10.95 7.98 6.56
C TYR A 117 10.17 6.70 6.28
N ARG A 118 9.01 6.58 6.91
CA ARG A 118 8.04 5.55 6.57
C ARG A 118 7.24 6.00 5.35
N ALA A 119 7.24 5.18 4.32
CA ALA A 119 6.45 5.41 3.13
C ALA A 119 5.53 4.21 2.86
N ARG A 120 4.36 4.49 2.30
CA ARG A 120 3.51 3.47 1.68
C ARG A 120 3.81 3.43 0.19
N VAL A 121 4.02 2.25 -0.35
CA VAL A 121 4.08 2.06 -1.80
C VAL A 121 2.68 2.21 -2.39
N LEU A 122 2.51 3.15 -3.31
CA LEU A 122 1.26 3.34 -4.06
C LEU A 122 1.24 2.50 -5.34
N GLY A 123 2.41 2.29 -5.95
CA GLY A 123 2.56 1.54 -7.17
C GLY A 123 3.97 1.69 -7.75
N VAL A 124 4.11 1.42 -9.04
CA VAL A 124 5.34 1.60 -9.80
C VAL A 124 5.04 2.56 -10.95
N LEU A 125 5.86 3.61 -11.07
CA LEU A 125 5.77 4.62 -12.13
C LEU A 125 6.32 4.08 -13.45
N GLU A 126 6.03 4.77 -14.55
CA GLU A 126 6.59 4.44 -15.87
C GLU A 126 8.13 4.47 -15.91
N SER A 127 8.76 5.23 -15.00
CA SER A 127 10.20 5.28 -14.81
C SER A 127 10.80 3.99 -14.22
N GLY A 128 9.96 3.12 -13.66
CA GLY A 128 10.38 1.96 -12.86
C GLY A 128 10.60 2.26 -11.38
N ASN A 129 10.49 3.53 -10.97
CA ASN A 129 10.52 3.91 -9.56
C ASN A 129 9.23 3.51 -8.85
N PHE A 130 9.31 3.29 -7.53
CA PHE A 130 8.13 3.22 -6.70
C PHE A 130 7.52 4.59 -6.52
N ASP A 131 6.19 4.66 -6.65
CA ASP A 131 5.39 5.80 -6.20
C ASP A 131 5.14 5.65 -4.70
N LEU A 132 5.49 6.67 -3.92
CA LEU A 132 5.55 6.62 -2.48
C LEU A 132 4.66 7.69 -1.85
N TYR A 133 4.04 7.35 -0.73
CA TYR A 133 3.32 8.28 0.13
C TYR A 133 3.92 8.27 1.54
N TYR A 134 4.49 9.38 1.98
CA TYR A 134 5.13 9.48 3.29
C TYR A 134 4.07 9.57 4.39
N VAL A 135 3.81 8.44 5.07
CA VAL A 135 2.60 8.26 5.89
C VAL A 135 2.50 9.19 7.09
N ASP A 136 3.64 9.74 7.53
CA ASP A 136 3.73 10.64 8.67
C ASP A 136 3.66 12.13 8.28
N PHE A 137 3.82 12.48 7.00
CA PHE A 137 3.94 13.85 6.50
C PHE A 137 2.86 14.23 5.49
N GLY A 138 2.41 13.28 4.67
CA GLY A 138 1.28 13.41 3.77
C GLY A 138 1.63 13.77 2.32
N ASP A 139 2.89 14.06 2.03
CA ASP A 139 3.38 14.29 0.69
C ASP A 139 3.79 13.00 -0.04
N ASN A 140 3.95 13.12 -1.35
CA ASN A 140 4.36 12.04 -2.24
C ASN A 140 5.82 12.17 -2.64
N GLY A 141 6.44 11.04 -2.96
CA GLY A 141 7.78 10.99 -3.54
C GLY A 141 7.95 9.78 -4.45
N GLU A 142 9.14 9.64 -4.99
CA GLU A 142 9.52 8.47 -5.77
C GLU A 142 10.94 8.02 -5.41
N ALA A 143 11.17 6.70 -5.43
CA ALA A 143 12.50 6.14 -5.25
C ALA A 143 12.66 4.84 -6.06
N PRO A 144 13.87 4.55 -6.58
CA PRO A 144 14.15 3.25 -7.18
C PRO A 144 14.23 2.16 -6.10
N LEU A 145 14.04 0.90 -6.48
CA LEU A 145 14.06 -0.23 -5.54
C LEU A 145 15.36 -0.30 -4.73
N GLU A 146 16.48 0.02 -5.37
CA GLU A 146 17.82 -0.05 -4.78
C GLU A 146 18.07 1.03 -3.72
N ALA A 147 17.22 2.05 -3.65
CA ALA A 147 17.30 3.11 -2.67
C ALA A 147 16.41 2.85 -1.45
N LEU A 148 15.56 1.82 -1.47
CA LEU A 148 14.69 1.42 -0.35
C LEU A 148 15.39 0.45 0.61
#